data_AF-A0AAJ1UEM3-F1
#
_entry.id   AF-A0AAJ1UEM3-F1
#
_cell.length_a   1.000
_cell.length_b   1.000
_cell.length_c   1.000
_cell.angle_alpha   90.00
_cell.angle_beta   90.00
_cell.angle_gamma   90.00
#
_symmetry.space_group_name_H-M   'P 1'
#
loop_
_entity.id
_entity.type
_entity.pdbx_description
1 polymer ?
#
loop_
_entity_poly.entity_id
_entity_poly.type
_entity_poly.pdbx_seq_one_letter_code
_entity_poly.pdbx_strand_id
1 'polypeptide(L)'
;MVERVQRLINAVSSIPGVRTASVTKQDLSELAVDELSLLPYADLPLAVLRRSEGALSHEVLIGIEFELDGGPAGLLALEFLSWWVRDAARSGALMQLRSLALPPLEQQFGQTLKFTVDWFHADPQQDLERLLIAVDERAANLEATLDHFAIAERIKAAAVDSSSSDVPAPSAFAGRLRKFLTA
;
A
#
# COMPACT_ATOMS: atom_id res chain seq x y z
N MET A 1 -7.66 -1.86 23.26
CA MET A 1 -6.61 -1.13 22.52
C MET A 1 -6.14 -1.90 21.28
N VAL A 2 -5.75 -3.17 21.42
CA VAL A 2 -5.23 -4.00 20.31
C VAL A 2 -6.32 -4.44 19.30
N GLU A 3 -7.56 -4.62 19.73
CA GLU A 3 -8.61 -5.24 18.91
C GLU A 3 -8.98 -4.44 17.64
N ARG A 4 -9.15 -3.11 17.76
CA ARG A 4 -9.51 -2.26 16.59
C ARG A 4 -8.40 -2.19 15.55
N VAL A 5 -7.14 -2.10 16.02
CA VAL A 5 -5.97 -2.18 15.14
C VAL A 5 -5.88 -3.57 14.50
N GLN A 6 -6.12 -4.63 15.29
CA GLN A 6 -6.13 -6.00 14.79
C GLN A 6 -7.23 -6.22 13.75
N ARG A 7 -8.40 -5.60 13.90
CA ARG A 7 -9.47 -5.64 12.90
C ARG A 7 -9.01 -5.06 11.57
N LEU A 8 -8.35 -3.90 11.58
CA LEU A 8 -7.77 -3.32 10.36
C LEU A 8 -6.73 -4.25 9.72
N ILE A 9 -5.83 -4.83 10.52
CA ILE A 9 -4.84 -5.82 10.05
C ILE A 9 -5.55 -7.01 9.40
N ASN A 10 -6.60 -7.54 10.05
CA ASN A 10 -7.36 -8.68 9.56
C ASN A 10 -8.11 -8.34 8.27
N ALA A 11 -8.72 -7.16 8.18
CA ALA A 11 -9.42 -6.71 6.99
C ALA A 11 -8.48 -6.66 5.77
N VAL A 12 -7.28 -6.07 5.92
CA VAL A 12 -6.26 -6.04 4.85
C VAL A 12 -5.75 -7.44 4.54
N SER A 13 -5.49 -8.26 5.56
CA SER A 13 -5.00 -9.63 5.38
C SER A 13 -6.04 -10.57 4.74
N SER A 14 -7.33 -10.21 4.81
CA SER A 14 -8.40 -11.01 4.20
C SER A 14 -8.47 -10.90 2.67
N ILE A 15 -7.79 -9.90 2.10
CA ILE A 15 -7.79 -9.63 0.66
C ILE A 15 -6.96 -10.72 -0.03
N PRO A 16 -7.55 -11.51 -0.95
CA PRO A 16 -6.77 -12.51 -1.70
C PRO A 16 -5.60 -11.86 -2.43
N GLY A 17 -4.41 -12.44 -2.33
CA GLY A 17 -3.18 -11.86 -2.88
C GLY A 17 -2.32 -11.10 -1.86
N VAL A 18 -2.87 -10.75 -0.68
CA VAL A 18 -2.08 -10.21 0.43
C VAL A 18 -1.47 -11.35 1.25
N ARG A 19 -0.16 -11.29 1.51
CA ARG A 19 0.58 -12.29 2.30
C ARG A 19 0.69 -11.92 3.77
N THR A 20 1.01 -10.65 4.03
CA THR A 20 1.20 -10.11 5.37
C THR A 20 0.63 -8.70 5.42
N ALA A 21 0.15 -8.29 6.59
CA ALA A 21 -0.21 -6.92 6.85
C ALA A 21 0.19 -6.55 8.29
N SER A 22 0.56 -5.30 8.50
CA SER A 22 0.86 -4.73 9.81
C SER A 22 0.47 -3.27 9.85
N VAL A 23 0.21 -2.76 11.06
CA VAL A 23 -0.08 -1.35 11.28
C VAL A 23 0.98 -0.75 12.18
N THR A 24 1.58 0.35 11.75
CA THR A 24 2.57 1.13 12.49
C THR A 24 1.97 2.49 12.85
N LYS A 25 2.44 3.05 13.97
CA LYS A 25 2.10 4.41 14.41
C LYS A 25 3.41 5.15 14.63
N GLN A 26 3.56 6.30 14.01
CA GLN A 26 4.71 7.15 14.18
C GLN A 26 4.29 8.58 14.52
N ASP A 27 4.83 9.08 15.62
CA ASP A 27 4.79 10.50 15.95
C ASP A 27 5.91 11.19 15.17
N LEU A 28 5.57 12.26 14.46
CA LEU A 28 6.46 13.01 13.60
C LEU A 28 6.68 14.45 14.10
N SER A 29 6.14 14.80 15.28
CA SER A 29 6.16 16.17 15.81
C SER A 29 7.56 16.72 16.08
N GLU A 30 8.53 15.85 16.38
CA GLU A 30 9.93 16.23 16.66
C GLU A 30 10.87 16.08 15.46
N LEU A 31 10.37 15.63 14.31
CA LEU A 31 11.21 15.33 13.15
C LEU A 31 11.53 16.59 12.33
N ALA A 32 12.81 16.96 12.26
CA ALA A 32 13.24 18.06 11.42
C ALA A 32 13.37 17.65 9.94
N VAL A 33 13.15 18.60 9.03
CA VAL A 33 13.11 18.34 7.58
C VAL A 33 14.47 17.92 7.02
N ASP A 34 15.56 18.39 7.61
CA ASP A 34 16.92 18.01 7.24
C ASP A 34 17.26 16.57 7.63
N GLU A 35 16.69 16.07 8.74
CA GLU A 35 16.81 14.69 9.20
C GLU A 35 16.19 13.68 8.24
N LEU A 36 15.23 14.08 7.38
CA LEU A 36 14.61 13.21 6.36
C LEU A 36 15.59 12.58 5.37
N SER A 37 16.84 13.03 5.36
CA SER A 37 17.91 12.47 4.52
C SER A 37 18.64 11.29 5.20
N LEU A 38 18.37 11.03 6.48
CA LEU A 38 19.00 9.96 7.25
C LEU A 38 18.34 8.61 6.96
N LEU A 39 19.14 7.54 6.92
CA LEU A 39 18.69 6.19 6.61
C LEU A 39 17.49 5.68 7.46
N PRO A 40 17.40 5.95 8.78
CA PRO A 40 16.27 5.49 9.59
C PRO A 40 14.90 6.02 9.14
N TYR A 41 14.88 7.10 8.35
CA TYR A 41 13.67 7.75 7.88
C TYR A 41 13.39 7.50 6.39
N ALA A 42 14.18 6.65 5.73
CA ALA A 42 14.05 6.38 4.29
C ALA A 42 12.65 5.87 3.89
N ASP A 43 12.00 5.16 4.81
CA ASP A 43 10.66 4.59 4.61
C ASP A 43 9.52 5.57 4.92
N LEU A 44 9.80 6.81 5.35
CA LEU A 44 8.78 7.84 5.56
C LEU A 44 8.24 8.39 4.22
N PRO A 45 7.05 9.03 4.23
CA PRO A 45 6.51 9.74 3.08
C PRO A 45 7.28 11.05 2.78
N LEU A 46 8.54 10.93 2.37
CA LEU A 46 9.52 12.02 2.26
C LEU A 46 9.01 13.22 1.44
N ALA A 47 8.36 12.96 0.30
CA ALA A 47 7.86 14.03 -0.56
C ALA A 47 6.73 14.84 0.08
N VAL A 48 5.87 14.21 0.89
CA VAL A 48 4.80 14.89 1.62
C VAL A 48 5.42 15.74 2.72
N LEU A 49 6.27 15.14 3.56
CA LEU A 49 6.93 15.83 4.67
C LEU A 49 7.78 17.02 4.21
N ARG A 50 8.48 16.90 3.08
CA ARG A 50 9.25 18.03 2.51
C ARG A 50 8.37 19.17 2.02
N ARG A 51 7.17 18.87 1.51
CA ARG A 51 6.23 19.89 1.03
C ARG A 51 5.52 20.63 2.16
N SER A 52 5.30 19.96 3.28
CA SER A 52 4.67 20.53 4.49
C SER A 52 5.68 21.09 5.49
N GLU A 53 6.96 21.12 5.16
CA GLU A 53 8.04 21.54 6.06
C GLU A 53 8.07 20.74 7.38
N GLY A 54 7.78 19.44 7.31
CA GLY A 54 7.66 18.53 8.45
C GLY A 54 6.25 17.95 8.57
N ALA A 55 5.94 17.35 9.72
CA ALA A 55 4.57 16.96 10.03
C ALA A 55 3.74 18.18 10.47
N LEU A 56 2.44 18.16 10.19
CA LEU A 56 1.56 19.22 10.69
C LEU A 56 1.27 19.03 12.18
N SER A 57 0.87 20.11 12.84
CA SER A 57 0.51 20.07 14.25
C SER A 57 -0.58 19.05 14.51
N HIS A 58 -0.36 18.20 15.52
CA HIS A 58 -1.30 17.18 15.97
C HIS A 58 -1.58 16.07 14.95
N GLU A 59 -0.71 15.89 13.95
CA GLU A 59 -0.73 14.71 13.09
C GLU A 59 0.07 13.55 13.69
N VAL A 60 -0.47 12.36 13.48
CA VAL A 60 0.22 11.09 13.67
C VAL A 60 0.18 10.35 12.33
N LEU A 61 1.32 9.77 11.93
CA LEU A 61 1.37 8.89 10.77
C LEU A 61 0.98 7.48 11.18
N ILE A 62 -0.07 6.96 10.56
CA ILE A 62 -0.45 5.55 10.62
C ILE A 62 -0.02 4.88 9.31
N GLY A 63 0.91 3.94 9.39
CA GLY A 63 1.34 3.14 8.25
C GLY A 63 0.59 1.81 8.22
N ILE A 64 -0.11 1.52 7.13
CA ILE A 64 -0.70 0.19 6.89
C ILE A 64 0.18 -0.51 5.88
N GLU A 65 1.14 -1.29 6.38
CA GLU A 65 2.10 -2.01 5.56
C GLU A 65 1.55 -3.37 5.16
N PHE A 66 1.77 -3.76 3.91
CA PHE A 66 1.38 -5.07 3.42
C PHE A 66 2.32 -5.59 2.33
N GLU A 67 2.42 -6.91 2.25
CA GLU A 67 3.11 -7.61 1.18
C GLU A 67 2.12 -8.36 0.30
N LEU A 68 2.41 -8.42 -0.98
CA LEU A 68 1.60 -9.12 -1.96
C LEU A 68 2.31 -10.40 -2.40
N ASP A 69 1.53 -11.39 -2.84
CA ASP A 69 2.11 -12.44 -3.67
C ASP A 69 2.56 -11.87 -5.02
N GLY A 70 3.52 -12.53 -5.66
CA GLY A 70 4.05 -12.11 -6.96
C GLY A 70 3.14 -12.48 -8.14
N GLY A 71 1.89 -12.88 -7.88
CA GLY A 71 0.98 -13.43 -8.87
C GLY A 71 -0.12 -12.46 -9.30
N PRO A 72 -1.05 -12.95 -10.15
CA PRO A 72 -2.20 -12.18 -10.60
C PRO A 72 -3.10 -11.71 -9.46
N ALA A 73 -3.25 -12.53 -8.40
CA ALA A 73 -4.03 -12.16 -7.23
C ALA A 73 -3.44 -10.94 -6.50
N GLY A 74 -2.12 -10.93 -6.25
CA GLY A 74 -1.41 -9.80 -5.67
C GLY A 74 -1.58 -8.51 -6.49
N LEU A 75 -1.46 -8.58 -7.82
CA LEU A 75 -1.66 -7.41 -8.69
C LEU A 75 -3.09 -6.85 -8.61
N LEU A 76 -4.10 -7.72 -8.59
CA LEU A 76 -5.50 -7.29 -8.44
C LEU A 76 -5.78 -6.72 -7.04
N ALA A 77 -5.18 -7.29 -6.00
CA ALA A 77 -5.25 -6.72 -4.65
C ALA A 77 -4.62 -5.32 -4.60
N LEU A 78 -3.49 -5.10 -5.26
CA LEU A 78 -2.85 -3.79 -5.37
C LEU A 78 -3.76 -2.78 -6.09
N GLU A 79 -4.39 -3.18 -7.19
CA GLU A 79 -5.33 -2.33 -7.94
C GLU A 79 -6.51 -1.92 -7.07
N PHE A 80 -7.11 -2.88 -6.36
CA PHE A 80 -8.20 -2.62 -5.43
C PHE A 80 -7.79 -1.66 -4.31
N LEU A 81 -6.68 -1.93 -3.61
CA LEU A 81 -6.19 -1.06 -2.53
C LEU A 81 -5.83 0.33 -3.05
N SER A 82 -5.25 0.43 -4.25
CA SER A 82 -4.97 1.71 -4.91
C SER A 82 -6.26 2.52 -5.13
N TRP A 83 -7.33 1.86 -5.59
CA TRP A 83 -8.62 2.51 -5.77
C TRP A 83 -9.25 2.92 -4.43
N TRP A 84 -9.25 2.04 -3.42
CA TRP A 84 -9.82 2.33 -2.10
C TRP A 84 -9.12 3.52 -1.41
N VAL A 85 -7.78 3.55 -1.44
CA VAL A 85 -6.99 4.68 -0.91
C VAL A 85 -7.31 5.97 -1.69
N ARG A 86 -7.39 5.89 -3.02
CA ARG A 86 -7.71 7.05 -3.86
C ARG A 86 -9.11 7.60 -3.55
N ASP A 87 -10.09 6.73 -3.30
CA ASP A 87 -11.45 7.14 -2.98
C ASP A 87 -11.54 7.83 -1.61
N ALA A 88 -10.85 7.28 -0.61
CA ALA A 88 -10.68 7.92 0.69
C ALA A 88 -10.01 9.30 0.57
N ALA A 89 -8.95 9.40 -0.23
CA ALA A 89 -8.24 10.65 -0.46
C ALA A 89 -9.11 11.71 -1.18
N ARG A 90 -9.88 11.29 -2.18
CA ARG A 90 -10.87 12.17 -2.86
C ARG A 90 -11.95 12.67 -1.91
N SER A 91 -12.26 11.90 -0.87
CA SER A 91 -13.23 12.24 0.16
C SER A 91 -12.63 13.06 1.31
N GLY A 92 -11.36 13.47 1.20
CA GLY A 92 -10.69 14.36 2.13
C GLY A 92 -9.80 13.67 3.18
N ALA A 93 -9.67 12.34 3.17
CA ALA A 93 -8.71 11.68 4.04
C ALA A 93 -7.27 11.95 3.57
N LEU A 94 -6.36 12.26 4.49
CA LEU A 94 -4.94 12.46 4.16
C LEU A 94 -4.24 11.11 4.03
N MET A 95 -4.54 10.41 2.94
CA MET A 95 -4.06 9.05 2.67
C MET A 95 -3.35 8.96 1.32
N GLN A 96 -2.31 8.15 1.24
CA GLN A 96 -1.64 7.78 -0.01
C GLN A 96 -1.13 6.35 0.03
N LEU A 97 -0.98 5.73 -1.13
CA LEU A 97 -0.34 4.43 -1.29
C LEU A 97 1.09 4.64 -1.81
N ARG A 98 2.05 3.94 -1.23
CA ARG A 98 3.46 4.03 -1.60
C ARG A 98 4.14 2.67 -1.59
N SER A 99 5.10 2.46 -2.47
CA SER A 99 5.97 1.29 -2.44
C SER A 99 7.12 1.48 -1.46
N LEU A 100 7.43 0.45 -0.69
CA LEU A 100 8.63 0.32 0.12
C LEU A 100 9.51 -0.74 -0.53
N ALA A 101 10.72 -0.38 -0.92
CA ALA A 101 11.65 -1.32 -1.53
C ALA A 101 13.06 -1.00 -1.07
N LEU A 102 13.79 -2.05 -0.69
CA LEU A 102 15.21 -1.92 -0.40
C LEU A 102 15.99 -1.71 -1.72
N PRO A 103 17.15 -1.03 -1.67
CA PRO A 103 18.05 -0.96 -2.81
C PRO A 103 18.35 -2.36 -3.37
N PRO A 104 18.45 -2.52 -4.70
CA PRO A 104 18.71 -3.81 -5.33
C PRO A 104 20.17 -4.23 -5.10
N LEU A 105 20.47 -4.74 -3.90
CA LEU A 105 21.75 -5.36 -3.59
C LEU A 105 21.71 -6.83 -4.06
N GLU A 106 22.57 -7.15 -5.02
CA GLU A 106 22.86 -8.45 -5.65
C GLU A 106 21.63 -9.35 -6.02
N GLN A 107 20.85 -9.81 -5.04
CA GLN A 107 19.81 -10.85 -5.15
C GLN A 107 18.42 -10.43 -4.64
N GLN A 108 18.23 -9.18 -4.21
CA GLN A 108 16.96 -8.72 -3.62
C GLN A 108 15.90 -8.23 -4.61
N PHE A 109 16.26 -8.07 -5.89
CA PHE A 109 15.35 -7.50 -6.89
C PHE A 109 14.12 -8.40 -7.07
N GLY A 110 12.92 -7.81 -6.88
CA GLY A 110 11.65 -8.52 -6.91
C GLY A 110 11.29 -9.29 -5.64
N GLN A 111 12.11 -9.25 -4.59
CA GLN A 111 11.87 -9.97 -3.33
C GLN A 111 11.53 -9.07 -2.14
N THR A 112 11.90 -7.79 -2.20
CA THR A 112 11.79 -6.84 -1.08
C THR A 112 10.66 -5.84 -1.23
N LEU A 113 9.90 -5.88 -2.33
CA LEU A 113 8.82 -4.94 -2.58
C LEU A 113 7.68 -5.16 -1.59
N LYS A 114 7.42 -4.15 -0.76
CA LYS A 114 6.22 -4.01 0.07
C LYS A 114 5.48 -2.75 -0.33
N PHE A 115 4.29 -2.58 0.22
CA PHE A 115 3.50 -1.38 0.05
C PHE A 115 3.06 -0.87 1.41
N THR A 116 2.86 0.42 1.52
CA THR A 116 2.27 1.06 2.69
C THR A 116 1.17 2.02 2.27
N VAL A 117 0.07 2.02 3.00
CA VAL A 117 -0.85 3.15 3.02
C VAL A 117 -0.40 4.08 4.12
N ASP A 118 0.12 5.24 3.73
CA ASP A 118 0.45 6.31 4.66
C ASP A 118 -0.84 7.09 4.95
N TRP A 119 -1.31 7.07 6.19
CA TRP A 119 -2.46 7.85 6.65
C TRP A 119 -2.04 8.85 7.72
N PHE A 120 -2.12 10.13 7.38
CA PHE A 120 -1.91 11.22 8.33
C PHE A 120 -3.22 11.50 9.07
N HIS A 121 -3.28 11.06 10.33
CA HIS A 121 -4.42 11.31 11.20
C HIS A 121 -4.15 12.56 12.03
N ALA A 122 -4.89 13.63 11.75
CA ALA A 122 -4.84 14.87 12.52
C ALA A 122 -5.97 14.90 13.57
N ASP A 123 -5.60 15.00 14.85
CA ASP A 123 -6.55 15.26 15.92
C ASP A 123 -6.00 16.33 16.87
N PRO A 124 -6.55 17.56 16.85
CA PRO A 124 -6.13 18.64 17.75
C PRO A 124 -6.21 18.28 19.24
N GLN A 125 -7.08 17.34 19.61
CA GLN A 125 -7.24 16.89 20.99
C GLN A 125 -6.24 15.80 21.38
N GLN A 126 -5.53 15.22 20.39
CA GLN A 126 -4.58 14.12 20.56
C GLN A 126 -5.17 12.97 21.36
N ASP A 127 -6.45 12.66 21.11
CA ASP A 127 -7.21 11.67 21.85
C ASP A 127 -7.02 10.29 21.22
N LEU A 128 -6.40 9.39 21.98
CA LEU A 128 -6.16 8.02 21.54
C LEU A 128 -7.46 7.27 21.21
N GLU A 129 -8.55 7.50 21.94
CA GLU A 129 -9.82 6.83 21.68
C GLU A 129 -10.40 7.27 20.35
N ARG A 130 -10.27 8.56 20.00
CA ARG A 130 -10.69 9.08 18.68
C ARG A 130 -9.88 8.47 17.54
N LEU A 131 -8.56 8.36 17.72
CA LEU A 131 -7.71 7.66 16.77
C LEU A 131 -8.17 6.21 16.59
N LEU A 132 -8.43 5.51 17.70
CA LEU A 132 -8.86 4.11 17.66
C LEU A 132 -10.24 3.94 17.01
N ILE A 133 -11.18 4.86 17.24
CA ILE A 133 -12.48 4.90 16.54
C ILE A 133 -12.24 5.07 15.04
N ALA A 134 -11.41 6.04 14.64
CA ALA A 134 -11.12 6.30 13.22
C ALA A 134 -10.44 5.08 12.55
N VAL A 135 -9.59 4.34 13.26
CA VAL A 135 -9.01 3.08 12.79
C VAL A 135 -10.08 2.01 12.57
N ASP A 136 -11.02 1.86 13.51
CA ASP A 136 -12.12 0.89 13.39
C ASP A 136 -13.10 1.23 12.26
N GLU A 137 -13.43 2.51 12.11
CA GLU A 137 -14.22 3.01 10.97
C GLU A 137 -13.53 2.73 9.64
N ARG A 138 -12.20 2.87 9.59
CA ARG A 138 -11.41 2.56 8.39
C ARG A 138 -11.43 1.06 8.07
N ALA A 139 -11.33 0.20 9.09
CA ALA A 139 -11.44 -1.24 8.93
C ALA A 139 -12.85 -1.63 8.44
N ALA A 140 -13.89 -1.12 9.09
CA ALA A 140 -15.28 -1.37 8.71
C ALA A 140 -15.58 -0.90 7.28
N ASN A 141 -15.04 0.24 6.87
CA ASN A 141 -15.18 0.74 5.51
C ASN A 141 -14.50 -0.18 4.48
N LEU A 142 -13.29 -0.68 4.77
CA LEU A 142 -12.59 -1.62 3.90
C LEU A 142 -13.38 -2.93 3.75
N GLU A 143 -13.84 -3.51 4.87
CA GLU A 143 -14.68 -4.71 4.90
C GLU A 143 -15.96 -4.53 4.09
N ALA A 144 -16.71 -3.47 4.34
CA ALA A 144 -17.95 -3.18 3.62
C ALA A 144 -17.71 -3.00 2.11
N THR A 145 -16.57 -2.42 1.73
CA THR A 145 -16.20 -2.23 0.33
C THR A 145 -15.84 -3.57 -0.34
N LEU A 146 -15.10 -4.43 0.35
CA LEU A 146 -14.78 -5.79 -0.12
C LEU A 146 -16.05 -6.58 -0.40
N ASP A 147 -17.01 -6.54 0.52
CA ASP A 147 -18.28 -7.24 0.41
C ASP A 147 -19.15 -6.64 -0.71
N HIS A 148 -19.32 -5.31 -0.73
CA HIS A 148 -20.18 -4.63 -1.69
C HIS A 148 -19.79 -4.92 -3.15
N PHE A 149 -18.49 -4.92 -3.44
CA PHE A 149 -17.98 -5.18 -4.79
C PHE A 149 -17.60 -6.65 -5.03
N ALA A 150 -17.83 -7.53 -4.05
CA ALA A 150 -17.44 -8.94 -4.07
C ALA A 150 -15.97 -9.14 -4.49
N ILE A 151 -15.07 -8.27 -3.99
CA ILE A 151 -13.68 -8.17 -4.45
C ILE A 151 -12.95 -9.50 -4.29
N ALA A 152 -13.12 -10.17 -3.15
CA ALA A 152 -12.45 -11.43 -2.89
C ALA A 152 -12.76 -12.50 -3.95
N GLU A 153 -14.02 -12.63 -4.34
CA GLU A 153 -14.44 -13.60 -5.36
C GLU A 153 -13.94 -13.20 -6.76
N ARG A 154 -13.94 -11.90 -7.07
CA ARG A 154 -13.40 -11.38 -8.34
C ARG A 154 -11.90 -11.65 -8.48
N ILE A 155 -11.13 -11.44 -7.41
CA ILE A 155 -9.69 -11.70 -7.40
C ILE A 155 -9.44 -13.20 -7.58
N LYS A 156 -10.13 -14.06 -6.82
CA LYS A 156 -9.99 -15.52 -6.92
C LYS A 156 -10.30 -16.02 -8.34
N ALA A 157 -11.41 -15.58 -8.93
CA ALA A 157 -11.81 -15.99 -10.27
C ALA A 157 -10.77 -15.60 -11.34
N ALA A 158 -10.31 -14.34 -11.32
CA ALA A 158 -9.34 -13.85 -12.30
C ALA A 158 -7.93 -14.47 -12.14
N ALA A 159 -7.54 -14.83 -10.90
CA ALA A 159 -6.29 -15.53 -10.64
C ALA A 159 -6.30 -16.98 -11.18
N VAL A 160 -7.45 -17.65 -11.17
CA VAL A 160 -7.61 -18.98 -11.78
C VAL A 160 -7.51 -18.89 -13.30
N ASP A 161 -8.20 -17.92 -13.93
CA ASP A 161 -8.18 -17.75 -15.39
C ASP A 161 -6.76 -17.51 -15.93
N SER A 162 -5.98 -16.66 -15.26
CA SER A 162 -4.59 -16.36 -15.64
C SER A 162 -3.61 -17.51 -15.43
N SER A 163 -3.91 -18.47 -14.56
CA SER A 163 -3.14 -19.72 -14.40
C SER A 163 -3.45 -20.77 -15.47
N SER A 164 -4.60 -20.65 -16.13
CA SER A 164 -5.06 -21.57 -17.19
C SER A 164 -4.75 -21.09 -18.61
N SER A 165 -4.38 -19.82 -18.77
CA SER A 165 -3.86 -19.31 -20.04
C SER A 165 -2.42 -19.78 -20.23
N ASP A 166 -2.23 -20.86 -21.00
CA ASP A 166 -0.95 -21.17 -21.63
C ASP A 166 -0.46 -19.92 -22.36
N VAL A 167 0.67 -19.36 -21.91
CA VAL A 167 1.32 -18.25 -22.62
C VAL A 167 1.75 -18.79 -23.98
N PRO A 168 1.19 -18.32 -25.11
CA PRO A 168 1.75 -18.69 -26.40
C PRO A 168 3.19 -18.17 -26.43
N ALA A 169 4.13 -19.06 -26.78
CA ALA A 169 5.54 -18.72 -26.96
C ALA A 169 5.67 -17.40 -27.73
N PRO A 170 6.63 -16.52 -27.38
CA PRO A 170 6.70 -15.17 -27.92
C PRO A 170 6.76 -15.21 -29.44
N SER A 171 5.62 -14.97 -30.08
CA SER A 171 5.53 -14.99 -31.53
C SER A 171 6.03 -13.65 -32.07
N ALA A 172 7.07 -13.76 -32.89
CA ALA A 172 7.44 -12.84 -33.96
C ALA A 172 7.81 -11.36 -33.64
N PHE A 173 7.90 -10.90 -32.39
CA PHE A 173 8.40 -9.53 -32.15
C PHE A 173 9.94 -9.42 -32.24
N ALA A 174 10.68 -10.49 -31.93
CA ALA A 174 12.14 -10.52 -32.02
C ALA A 174 12.69 -10.45 -33.47
N GLY A 175 11.86 -10.76 -34.48
CA GLY A 175 12.25 -10.69 -35.89
C GLY A 175 12.28 -9.27 -36.48
N ARG A 176 11.61 -8.30 -35.85
CA ARG A 176 11.46 -6.94 -36.42
C ARG A 176 12.61 -5.99 -36.07
N LEU A 177 13.35 -6.23 -35.00
CA LEU A 177 14.48 -5.38 -34.60
C LEU A 177 15.79 -5.73 -35.32
N ARG A 178 15.96 -6.95 -35.85
CA ARG A 178 17.15 -7.32 -36.63
C ARG A 178 17.21 -6.70 -38.03
N LYS A 179 16.09 -6.27 -38.61
CA LYS A 179 16.07 -5.62 -39.93
C LYS A 179 16.44 -4.13 -39.91
N PHE A 180 16.50 -3.49 -38.74
CA PHE A 180 16.84 -2.07 -38.61
C PHE A 180 18.32 -1.80 -38.30
N LEU A 181 19.11 -2.84 -37.99
CA LEU A 181 20.53 -2.68 -37.60
C LEU A 181 21.53 -3.20 -38.66
N THR A 182 21.05 -3.61 -39.84
CA THR A 182 21.91 -4.07 -40.95
C THR A 182 21.45 -3.55 -42.31
N ALA A 183 20.86 -2.35 -42.37
CA ALA A 183 20.54 -1.66 -43.62
C ALA A 183 21.30 -0.34 -43.69
#